data_AF-A0A8H4UWZ3-F1
#
_entry.id   AF-A0A8H4UWZ3-F1
#
_cell.length_a   1.000
_cell.length_b   1.000
_cell.length_c   1.000
_cell.angle_alpha   90.00
_cell.angle_beta   90.00
_cell.angle_gamma   90.00
#
_symmetry.space_group_name_H-M   'P 1'
#
loop_
_entity.id
_entity.type
_entity.pdbx_description
1 polymer ?
#
loop_
_entity_poly.entity_id
_entity_poly.type
_entity_poly.pdbx_seq_one_letter_code
_entity_poly.pdbx_strand_id
1 'polypeptide(L)'
;MRLMRHDVNLGRAVFWDLKNRLPRSITTIEWDDTFASVYSRDNPNLLFSMCGFEVRILPKIRNQNEEFPVKDSVWSLVDNTTKERTAYAFLQVTEEDIQKFNNRIRQILMSSGSTTFTKIANKWNTALIALFTYYREAAVSTVNLLDTIVKCETKIQTRVKIGLNSKMPSRFPPAVFYTPKELGGLGMISGSHILIPASDKRWSKQTDTGVTHYRAGMSHDEETLIPNIFRYIIPWEAEFIDSQR
;
A
#
# COMPACT_ATOMS: atom_id res chain seq x y z
N MET A 1 -4.21 18.62 2.17
CA MET A 1 -3.95 20.04 1.78
C MET A 1 -4.46 20.95 2.89
N ARG A 2 -3.75 22.02 3.24
CA ARG A 2 -4.23 23.03 4.19
C ARG A 2 -5.36 23.83 3.54
N LEU A 3 -6.44 24.08 4.29
CA LEU A 3 -7.63 24.75 3.79
C LEU A 3 -7.53 26.27 3.96
N MET A 4 -6.81 26.92 3.05
CA MET A 4 -6.74 28.38 2.98
C MET A 4 -7.83 28.92 2.07
N ARG A 5 -8.47 30.04 2.43
CA ARG A 5 -9.60 30.60 1.67
C ARG A 5 -9.27 30.82 0.19
N HIS A 6 -8.08 31.35 -0.12
CA HIS A 6 -7.67 31.61 -1.50
C HIS A 6 -7.44 30.30 -2.28
N ASP A 7 -6.79 29.30 -1.67
CA ASP A 7 -6.54 28.00 -2.31
C ASP A 7 -7.83 27.21 -2.55
N VAL A 8 -8.75 27.20 -1.57
CA VAL A 8 -10.06 26.55 -1.72
C VAL A 8 -10.89 27.21 -2.82
N ASN A 9 -10.89 28.54 -2.85
CA ASN A 9 -11.59 29.29 -3.90
C ASN A 9 -10.97 29.02 -5.27
N LEU A 10 -9.65 28.97 -5.38
CA LEU A 10 -8.96 28.67 -6.62
C LEU A 10 -9.29 27.26 -7.13
N GLY A 11 -9.23 26.24 -6.25
CA GLY A 11 -9.59 24.87 -6.61
C GLY A 11 -11.03 24.75 -7.11
N ARG A 12 -11.99 25.39 -6.43
CA ARG A 12 -13.40 25.43 -6.86
C ARG A 12 -13.60 26.19 -8.16
N ALA A 13 -12.91 27.32 -8.36
CA ALA A 13 -13.01 28.13 -9.56
C ALA A 13 -12.49 27.37 -10.80
N VAL A 14 -11.34 26.70 -10.66
CA VAL A 14 -10.77 25.86 -11.74
C VAL A 14 -11.71 24.71 -12.10
N PHE A 15 -12.26 24.02 -11.10
CA PHE A 15 -13.26 22.97 -11.35
C PHE A 15 -14.51 23.51 -12.03
N TRP A 16 -15.02 24.66 -11.59
CA TRP A 16 -16.21 25.29 -12.18
C TRP A 16 -15.98 25.66 -13.64
N ASP A 17 -14.84 26.26 -13.95
CA ASP A 17 -14.46 26.60 -15.33
C ASP A 17 -14.37 25.34 -16.20
N LEU A 18 -13.74 24.27 -15.70
CA LEU A 18 -13.61 23.01 -16.43
C LEU A 18 -14.97 22.32 -16.63
N LYS A 19 -15.84 22.33 -15.62
CA LYS A 19 -17.21 21.78 -15.70
C LYS A 19 -18.04 22.49 -16.77
N ASN A 20 -17.88 23.81 -16.92
CA ASN A 20 -18.63 24.60 -17.90
C ASN A 20 -18.15 24.40 -19.35
N ARG A 21 -16.94 23.90 -19.55
CA ARG A 21 -16.41 23.55 -20.88
C ARG A 21 -16.98 22.23 -21.41
N LEU A 22 -17.63 21.43 -20.56
CA LEU A 22 -18.20 20.14 -20.92
C LEU A 22 -19.70 20.29 -21.23
N PRO A 23 -20.15 20.01 -22.47
CA PRO A 23 -21.58 19.95 -22.77
C PRO A 23 -22.23 18.84 -21.95
N ARG A 24 -23.21 19.21 -21.11
CA ARG A 24 -23.91 18.27 -20.21
C ARG A 24 -24.62 17.12 -20.95
N SER A 25 -24.89 17.28 -22.24
CA SER A 25 -25.49 16.24 -23.09
C SER A 25 -24.51 15.10 -23.42
N ILE A 26 -23.20 15.32 -23.31
CA ILE A 26 -22.17 14.31 -23.57
C ILE A 26 -21.70 13.68 -22.26
N THR A 27 -21.29 14.51 -21.32
CA THR A 27 -20.79 14.09 -20.02
C THR A 27 -20.84 15.24 -19.01
N THR A 28 -20.66 14.93 -17.73
CA THR A 28 -20.52 15.91 -16.64
C THR A 28 -19.45 15.43 -15.67
N ILE A 29 -18.95 16.36 -14.86
CA ILE A 29 -18.08 16.06 -13.72
C ILE A 29 -18.76 16.57 -12.45
N GLU A 30 -18.77 15.76 -11.40
CA GLU A 30 -19.37 16.12 -10.12
C GLU A 30 -18.29 16.38 -9.08
N TRP A 31 -18.51 17.42 -8.27
CA TRP A 31 -17.50 17.87 -7.32
C TRP A 31 -17.21 16.79 -6.27
N ASP A 32 -18.24 16.07 -5.84
CA ASP A 32 -18.16 15.05 -4.79
C ASP A 32 -17.27 13.86 -5.17
N ASP A 33 -17.12 13.58 -6.48
CA ASP A 33 -16.25 12.53 -7.03
C ASP A 33 -14.87 13.04 -7.45
N THR A 34 -14.59 14.33 -7.25
CA THR A 34 -13.32 14.95 -7.66
C THR A 34 -12.50 15.47 -6.50
N PHE A 35 -11.19 15.50 -6.71
CA PHE A 35 -10.23 16.08 -5.77
C PHE A 35 -9.39 17.14 -6.46
N ALA A 36 -9.34 18.34 -5.88
CA ALA A 36 -8.52 19.44 -6.35
C ALA A 36 -7.43 19.79 -5.33
N SER A 37 -6.16 19.64 -5.72
CA SER A 37 -5.00 20.05 -4.92
C SER A 37 -4.36 21.30 -5.51
N VAL A 38 -4.08 22.28 -4.66
CA VAL A 38 -3.41 23.54 -5.03
C VAL A 38 -2.05 23.60 -4.35
N TYR A 39 -1.00 23.76 -5.15
CA TYR A 39 0.33 24.09 -4.66
C TYR A 39 0.46 25.61 -4.60
N SER A 40 0.74 26.15 -3.41
CA SER A 40 0.76 27.59 -3.16
C SER A 40 1.87 27.97 -2.17
N ARG A 41 1.95 29.24 -1.78
CA ARG A 41 2.86 29.69 -0.71
C ARG A 41 2.56 28.99 0.62
N ASP A 42 1.28 28.73 0.92
CA ASP A 42 0.85 28.15 2.20
C ASP A 42 0.75 26.61 2.13
N ASN A 43 0.60 26.05 0.93
CA ASN A 43 0.55 24.63 0.65
C ASN A 43 1.84 24.12 -0.05
N PRO A 44 2.78 23.47 0.67
CA PRO A 44 4.06 23.03 0.11
C PRO A 44 4.01 21.70 -0.65
N ASN A 45 2.91 20.96 -0.54
CA ASN A 45 2.75 19.65 -1.16
C ASN A 45 1.73 19.74 -2.30
N LEU A 46 1.99 19.03 -3.39
CA LEU A 46 1.00 18.73 -4.42
C LEU A 46 0.51 17.30 -4.25
N LEU A 47 -0.81 17.11 -4.16
CA LEU A 47 -1.44 15.81 -3.92
C LEU A 47 -2.25 15.40 -5.14
N PHE A 48 -2.17 14.14 -5.53
CA PHE A 48 -3.06 13.54 -6.52
C PHE A 48 -3.14 12.03 -6.31
N SER A 49 -4.13 11.41 -6.93
CA SER A 49 -4.22 9.95 -7.03
C SER A 49 -4.31 9.54 -8.49
N MET A 50 -3.62 8.46 -8.86
CA MET A 50 -3.63 7.94 -10.22
C MET A 50 -3.39 6.44 -10.19
N CYS A 51 -4.20 5.68 -10.91
CA CYS A 51 -4.05 4.22 -11.04
C CYS A 51 -3.94 3.49 -9.68
N GLY A 52 -4.69 3.94 -8.67
CA GLY A 52 -4.66 3.36 -7.33
C GLY A 52 -3.47 3.76 -6.45
N PHE A 53 -2.54 4.57 -6.95
CA PHE A 53 -1.48 5.22 -6.16
C PHE A 53 -1.96 6.59 -5.66
N GLU A 54 -1.77 6.86 -4.37
CA GLU A 54 -1.83 8.20 -3.80
C GLU A 54 -0.42 8.79 -3.77
N VAL A 55 -0.24 9.94 -4.41
CA VAL A 55 1.07 10.56 -4.58
C VAL A 55 1.08 11.94 -3.96
N ARG A 56 2.11 12.18 -3.14
CA ARG A 56 2.43 13.49 -2.59
C ARG A 56 3.79 13.94 -3.11
N ILE A 57 3.80 14.99 -3.93
CA ILE A 57 5.04 15.62 -4.40
C ILE A 57 5.43 16.76 -3.47
N LEU A 58 6.68 16.73 -3.00
CA LEU A 58 7.30 17.77 -2.19
C LEU A 58 8.60 18.25 -2.86
N PRO A 59 8.65 19.50 -3.36
CA PRO A 59 9.89 20.08 -3.86
C PRO A 59 10.94 20.23 -2.78
N LYS A 60 12.21 19.95 -3.10
CA LYS A 60 13.35 20.02 -2.16
C LYS A 60 13.48 21.40 -1.51
N ILE A 61 13.23 22.48 -2.26
CA ILE A 61 13.29 23.87 -1.75
C ILE A 61 12.28 24.16 -0.63
N ARG A 62 11.18 23.38 -0.55
CA ARG A 62 10.14 23.51 0.48
C ARG A 62 10.33 22.52 1.64
N ASN A 63 11.24 21.56 1.50
CA ASN A 63 11.58 20.60 2.55
C ASN A 63 12.66 21.19 3.48
N GLN A 64 12.31 22.25 4.20
CA GLN A 64 13.23 22.93 5.11
C GLN A 64 13.64 21.98 6.25
N ASN A 65 14.93 21.96 6.60
CA ASN A 65 15.52 21.13 7.66
C ASN A 65 15.47 19.60 7.44
N GLU A 66 15.25 19.12 6.21
CA GLU A 66 15.14 17.68 5.90
C GLU A 66 14.12 16.95 6.80
N GLU A 67 13.05 17.67 7.17
CA GLU A 67 12.02 17.19 8.10
C GLU A 67 11.38 15.87 7.63
N PHE A 68 11.34 15.64 6.32
CA PHE A 68 10.90 14.37 5.74
C PHE A 68 12.10 13.51 5.32
N PRO A 69 12.38 12.40 6.03
CA PRO A 69 13.47 11.49 5.66
C PRO A 69 13.17 10.81 4.34
N VAL A 70 14.18 10.76 3.46
CA VAL A 70 14.15 9.97 2.23
C VAL A 70 14.26 8.49 2.62
N LYS A 71 13.16 7.76 2.49
CA LYS A 71 13.09 6.30 2.69
C LYS A 71 13.15 5.61 1.32
N ASP A 72 13.47 4.31 1.30
CA ASP A 72 13.50 3.48 0.09
C ASP A 72 12.16 3.44 -0.68
N SER A 73 11.05 3.89 -0.06
CA SER A 73 9.71 3.94 -0.65
C SER A 73 9.33 5.29 -1.27
N VAL A 74 10.31 6.19 -1.45
CA VAL A 74 10.10 7.56 -1.93
C VAL A 74 10.88 7.76 -3.22
N TRP A 75 10.19 8.14 -4.29
CA TRP A 75 10.86 8.41 -5.57
C TRP A 75 11.59 9.74 -5.53
N SER A 76 12.82 9.74 -6.01
CA SER A 76 13.63 10.94 -6.21
C SER A 76 13.43 11.47 -7.63
N LEU A 77 12.66 12.55 -7.77
CA LEU A 77 12.40 13.15 -9.08
C LEU A 77 13.61 13.99 -9.52
N VAL A 78 14.13 13.67 -10.70
CA VAL A 78 15.30 14.30 -11.30
C VAL A 78 14.86 15.26 -12.39
N ASP A 79 15.42 16.47 -12.39
CA ASP A 79 15.27 17.38 -13.52
C ASP A 79 16.10 16.88 -14.71
N ASN A 80 15.48 16.75 -15.87
CA ASN A 80 16.13 16.21 -17.04
C ASN A 80 17.26 17.11 -17.57
N THR A 81 17.19 18.42 -17.34
CA THR A 81 18.18 19.38 -17.83
C THR A 81 19.43 19.43 -16.95
N THR A 82 19.25 19.67 -15.66
CA THR A 82 20.35 19.79 -14.68
C THR A 82 20.85 18.46 -14.14
N LYS A 83 20.06 17.39 -14.28
CA LYS A 83 20.28 16.06 -13.67
C LYS A 83 20.29 16.09 -12.13
N GLU A 84 19.82 17.17 -11.53
CA GLU A 84 19.69 17.28 -10.07
C GLU A 84 18.36 16.70 -9.58
N ARG A 85 18.36 16.16 -8.36
CA ARG A 85 17.15 15.74 -7.66
C ARG A 85 16.44 16.98 -7.09
N THR A 86 15.28 17.32 -7.65
CA THR A 86 14.57 18.58 -7.35
C THR A 86 13.32 18.39 -6.50
N ALA A 87 12.73 17.19 -6.49
CA ALA A 87 11.54 16.90 -5.71
C ALA A 87 11.50 15.43 -5.26
N TYR A 88 10.70 15.17 -4.24
CA TYR A 88 10.42 13.82 -3.74
C TYR A 88 8.95 13.49 -3.95
N ALA A 89 8.65 12.27 -4.41
CA ALA A 89 7.29 11.76 -4.51
C ALA A 89 7.08 10.63 -3.49
N PHE A 90 6.25 10.90 -2.49
CA PHE A 90 5.83 9.91 -1.50
C PHE A 90 4.62 9.17 -2.06
N LEU A 91 4.66 7.84 -1.98
CA LEU A 91 3.64 6.96 -2.55
C LEU A 91 2.89 6.25 -1.44
N GLN A 92 1.59 6.07 -1.62
CA GLN A 92 0.73 5.19 -0.84
C GLN A 92 -0.27 4.49 -1.75
N VAL A 93 -0.91 3.43 -1.25
CA VAL A 93 -2.01 2.74 -1.94
C VAL A 93 -3.33 3.37 -1.51
N THR A 94 -4.19 3.68 -2.48
CA THR A 94 -5.54 4.23 -2.23
C THR A 94 -6.38 3.30 -1.36
N GLU A 95 -7.20 3.88 -0.48
CA GLU A 95 -8.10 3.11 0.40
C GLU A 95 -9.10 2.24 -0.41
N GLU A 96 -9.53 2.72 -1.59
CA GLU A 96 -10.40 1.96 -2.49
C GLU A 96 -9.76 0.63 -2.89
N ASP A 97 -8.48 0.63 -3.26
CA ASP A 97 -7.78 -0.56 -3.70
C ASP A 97 -7.39 -1.49 -2.55
N ILE A 98 -7.10 -0.93 -1.36
CA ILE A 98 -7.01 -1.73 -0.12
C ILE A 98 -8.32 -2.50 0.10
N GLN A 99 -9.46 -1.82 -0.09
CA GLN A 99 -10.77 -2.42 0.10
C GLN A 99 -11.13 -3.44 -1.00
N LYS A 100 -10.73 -3.21 -2.26
CA LYS A 100 -10.82 -4.19 -3.35
C LYS A 100 -10.05 -5.46 -3.00
N PHE A 101 -8.82 -5.34 -2.50
CA PHE A 101 -8.04 -6.49 -2.04
C PHE A 101 -8.74 -7.24 -0.91
N ASN A 102 -9.21 -6.55 0.13
CA ASN A 102 -9.95 -7.15 1.24
C ASN A 102 -11.20 -7.91 0.76
N ASN A 103 -11.98 -7.30 -0.15
CA ASN A 103 -13.16 -7.91 -0.74
C ASN A 103 -12.81 -9.14 -1.60
N ARG A 104 -11.69 -9.09 -2.34
CA ARG A 104 -11.19 -10.25 -3.07
C ARG A 104 -10.87 -11.42 -2.14
N ILE A 105 -10.22 -11.17 -1.00
CA ILE A 105 -9.95 -12.22 0.00
C ILE A 105 -11.25 -12.74 0.62
N ARG A 106 -12.22 -11.87 0.92
CA ARG A 106 -13.56 -12.31 1.38
C ARG A 106 -14.23 -13.24 0.36
N GLN A 107 -14.18 -12.90 -0.91
CA GLN A 107 -14.71 -13.74 -2.00
C GLN A 107 -14.02 -15.12 -2.05
N ILE A 108 -12.70 -15.16 -1.88
CA ILE A 108 -11.95 -16.42 -1.78
C ILE A 108 -12.50 -17.25 -0.62
N LEU A 109 -12.64 -16.66 0.57
CA LEU A 109 -13.12 -17.37 1.76
C LEU A 109 -14.57 -17.90 1.61
N MET A 110 -15.48 -17.09 1.05
CA MET A 110 -16.88 -17.49 0.83
C MET A 110 -17.02 -18.61 -0.22
N SER A 111 -16.19 -18.59 -1.26
CA SER A 111 -16.21 -19.62 -2.32
C SER A 111 -15.44 -20.90 -1.97
N SER A 112 -14.81 -20.98 -0.79
CA SER A 112 -13.92 -22.08 -0.40
C SER A 112 -14.62 -23.17 0.43
N GLY A 113 -15.93 -23.39 0.25
CA GLY A 113 -16.77 -24.31 1.05
C GLY A 113 -16.22 -25.73 1.16
N SER A 114 -15.99 -26.38 0.01
CA SER A 114 -15.50 -27.77 -0.10
C SER A 114 -14.31 -27.89 -1.05
N THR A 115 -13.57 -26.79 -1.25
CA THR A 115 -12.37 -26.77 -2.10
C THR A 115 -11.14 -27.28 -1.33
N THR A 116 -10.18 -27.89 -2.04
CA THR A 116 -8.91 -28.32 -1.44
C THR A 116 -8.13 -27.16 -0.83
N PHE A 117 -7.38 -27.39 0.25
CA PHE A 117 -6.56 -26.36 0.90
C PHE A 117 -5.51 -25.76 -0.04
N THR A 118 -4.95 -26.58 -0.92
CA THR A 118 -4.02 -26.13 -1.97
C THR A 118 -4.66 -25.11 -2.92
N LYS A 119 -5.94 -25.26 -3.28
CA LYS A 119 -6.67 -24.28 -4.11
C LYS A 119 -6.88 -22.96 -3.36
N ILE A 120 -7.13 -23.01 -2.05
CA ILE A 120 -7.27 -21.80 -1.21
C ILE A 120 -5.94 -21.05 -1.16
N ALA A 121 -4.83 -21.75 -0.87
CA ALA A 121 -3.49 -21.18 -0.84
C ALA A 121 -3.09 -20.59 -2.20
N ASN A 122 -3.41 -21.25 -3.31
CA ASN A 122 -3.14 -20.73 -4.65
C ASN A 122 -3.87 -19.42 -4.93
N LYS A 123 -5.16 -19.34 -4.60
CA LYS A 123 -5.95 -18.10 -4.79
C LYS A 123 -5.41 -16.95 -3.93
N TRP A 124 -4.96 -17.24 -2.70
CA TRP A 124 -4.27 -16.28 -1.85
C TRP A 124 -2.96 -15.81 -2.51
N ASN A 125 -2.10 -16.74 -2.94
CA ASN A 125 -0.83 -16.41 -3.58
C ASN A 125 -1.02 -15.53 -4.82
N THR A 126 -1.97 -15.86 -5.71
CA THR A 126 -2.25 -15.04 -6.88
C THR A 126 -2.69 -13.62 -6.49
N ALA A 127 -3.58 -13.48 -5.49
CA ALA A 127 -4.04 -12.17 -5.05
C ALA A 127 -2.91 -11.35 -4.38
N LEU A 128 -2.08 -12.01 -3.58
CA LEU A 128 -0.95 -11.38 -2.89
C LEU A 128 0.14 -10.94 -3.87
N ILE A 129 0.52 -11.82 -4.80
CA ILE A 129 1.50 -11.51 -5.86
C ILE A 129 1.00 -10.31 -6.67
N ALA A 130 -0.24 -10.36 -7.18
CA ALA A 130 -0.79 -9.26 -7.99
C ALA A 130 -0.74 -7.90 -7.26
N LEU A 131 -1.05 -7.88 -5.96
CA LEU A 131 -0.96 -6.68 -5.14
C LEU A 131 0.49 -6.17 -5.05
N PHE A 132 1.44 -7.03 -4.67
CA PHE A 132 2.82 -6.63 -4.43
C PHE A 132 3.62 -6.35 -5.71
N THR A 133 3.34 -7.04 -6.82
CA THR A 133 4.00 -6.77 -8.10
C THR A 133 3.51 -5.47 -8.73
N TYR A 134 2.26 -5.08 -8.46
CA TYR A 134 1.69 -3.83 -8.94
C TYR A 134 2.11 -2.63 -8.08
N TYR A 135 1.90 -2.70 -6.76
CA TYR A 135 2.13 -1.56 -5.86
C TYR A 135 3.56 -1.46 -5.31
N ARG A 136 4.29 -2.58 -5.22
CA ARG A 136 5.70 -2.65 -4.83
C ARG A 136 6.04 -1.81 -3.59
N GLU A 137 6.90 -0.80 -3.72
CA GLU A 137 7.32 0.08 -2.64
C GLU A 137 6.16 0.87 -1.99
N ALA A 138 5.10 1.20 -2.74
CA ALA A 138 3.93 1.88 -2.22
C ALA A 138 3.13 0.99 -1.25
N ALA A 139 3.21 -0.34 -1.40
CA ALA A 139 2.57 -1.26 -0.48
C ALA A 139 3.23 -1.24 0.91
N VAL A 140 4.54 -0.98 0.97
CA VAL A 140 5.33 -0.96 2.22
C VAL A 140 5.18 0.36 2.96
N SER A 141 5.04 1.48 2.25
CA SER A 141 4.76 2.77 2.86
C SER A 141 3.33 2.89 3.43
N THR A 142 2.43 1.98 3.06
CA THR A 142 1.01 2.02 3.43
C THR A 142 0.70 1.11 4.62
N VAL A 143 0.79 1.64 5.84
CA VAL A 143 0.58 0.89 7.09
C VAL A 143 -0.81 0.21 7.15
N ASN A 144 -1.86 0.89 6.69
CA ASN A 144 -3.22 0.33 6.67
C ASN A 144 -3.32 -0.92 5.77
N LEU A 145 -2.57 -0.96 4.67
CA LEU A 145 -2.52 -2.11 3.79
C LEU A 145 -1.79 -3.27 4.46
N LEU A 146 -0.66 -3.02 5.13
CA LEU A 146 0.08 -4.03 5.89
C LEU A 146 -0.80 -4.69 6.96
N ASP A 147 -1.56 -3.88 7.71
CA ASP A 147 -2.54 -4.37 8.70
C ASP A 147 -3.63 -5.23 8.06
N THR A 148 -4.08 -4.86 6.86
CA THR A 148 -5.10 -5.60 6.12
C THR A 148 -4.54 -6.93 5.61
N ILE A 149 -3.29 -6.97 5.14
CA ILE A 149 -2.59 -8.18 4.70
C ILE A 149 -2.47 -9.16 5.87
N VAL A 150 -1.97 -8.73 7.03
CA VAL A 150 -1.85 -9.57 8.23
C VAL A 150 -3.20 -10.21 8.61
N LYS A 151 -4.26 -9.40 8.64
CA LYS A 151 -5.62 -9.89 8.94
C LYS A 151 -6.12 -10.89 7.89
N CYS A 152 -5.88 -10.62 6.61
CA CYS A 152 -6.32 -11.48 5.51
C CYS A 152 -5.58 -12.82 5.51
N GLU A 153 -4.27 -12.81 5.71
CA GLU A 153 -3.44 -14.02 5.79
C GLU A 153 -3.85 -14.90 6.98
N THR A 154 -4.06 -14.28 8.14
CA THR A 154 -4.57 -14.98 9.33
C THR A 154 -5.94 -15.63 9.07
N LYS A 155 -6.84 -14.96 8.33
CA LYS A 155 -8.15 -15.51 7.96
C LYS A 155 -8.02 -16.70 7.02
N ILE A 156 -7.12 -16.65 6.04
CA ILE A 156 -6.84 -17.76 5.13
C ILE A 156 -6.30 -18.96 5.90
N GLN A 157 -5.30 -18.77 6.76
CA GLN A 157 -4.80 -19.85 7.62
C GLN A 157 -5.91 -20.42 8.52
N THR A 158 -6.72 -19.56 9.12
CA THR A 158 -7.85 -19.97 9.98
C THR A 158 -8.88 -20.79 9.21
N ARG A 159 -9.11 -20.49 7.93
CA ARG A 159 -10.00 -21.28 7.07
C ARG A 159 -9.48 -22.71 6.87
N VAL A 160 -8.18 -22.89 6.66
CA VAL A 160 -7.54 -24.21 6.57
C VAL A 160 -7.65 -24.95 7.91
N LYS A 161 -7.35 -24.27 9.02
CA LYS A 161 -7.48 -24.80 10.39
C LYS A 161 -8.89 -25.33 10.66
N ILE A 162 -9.92 -24.54 10.35
CA ILE A 162 -11.34 -24.95 10.49
C ILE A 162 -11.67 -26.17 9.61
N GLY A 163 -11.11 -26.24 8.40
CA GLY A 163 -11.29 -27.41 7.52
C GLY A 163 -10.74 -28.72 8.10
N LEU A 164 -9.77 -28.65 9.01
CA LEU A 164 -9.20 -29.77 9.75
C LEU A 164 -9.79 -29.93 11.16
N ASN A 165 -10.89 -29.23 11.46
CA ASN A 165 -11.59 -29.24 12.73
C ASN A 165 -10.68 -28.95 13.95
N SER A 166 -9.69 -28.07 13.79
CA SER A 166 -8.83 -27.64 14.90
C SER A 166 -8.37 -26.20 14.70
N LYS A 167 -8.24 -25.44 15.78
CA LYS A 167 -7.64 -24.08 15.77
C LYS A 167 -6.38 -23.98 16.64
N MET A 168 -5.93 -25.09 17.21
CA MET A 168 -4.86 -25.12 18.20
C MET A 168 -3.50 -24.77 17.56
N PRO A 169 -2.81 -23.69 17.97
CA PRO A 169 -1.57 -23.24 17.31
C PRO A 169 -0.49 -24.32 17.21
N SER A 170 -0.31 -25.14 18.24
CA SER A 170 0.70 -26.22 18.27
C SER A 170 0.52 -27.28 17.18
N ARG A 171 -0.70 -27.46 16.65
CA ARG A 171 -0.98 -28.39 15.54
C ARG A 171 -0.69 -27.80 14.17
N PHE A 172 -0.46 -26.50 14.10
CA PHE A 172 -0.29 -25.75 12.86
C PHE A 172 0.97 -24.89 12.91
N PRO A 173 2.16 -25.51 13.03
CA PRO A 173 3.40 -24.77 12.90
C PRO A 173 3.47 -24.10 11.51
N PRO A 174 4.21 -23.00 11.34
CA PRO A 174 4.28 -22.27 10.08
C PRO A 174 4.67 -23.15 8.88
N ALA A 175 5.50 -24.17 9.09
CA ALA A 175 5.88 -25.15 8.08
C ALA A 175 4.69 -25.78 7.35
N VAL A 176 3.55 -26.02 8.01
CA VAL A 176 2.34 -26.56 7.37
C VAL A 176 1.83 -25.65 6.25
N PHE A 177 1.96 -24.34 6.42
CA PHE A 177 1.49 -23.35 5.44
C PHE A 177 2.55 -23.00 4.40
N TYR A 178 3.81 -22.78 4.83
CA TYR A 178 4.84 -22.17 3.98
C TYR A 178 5.75 -23.17 3.27
N THR A 179 5.79 -24.44 3.67
CA THR A 179 6.58 -25.45 2.96
C THR A 179 6.11 -25.55 1.50
N PRO A 180 7.03 -25.59 0.52
CA PRO A 180 6.69 -25.76 -0.90
C PRO A 180 5.81 -26.99 -1.16
N LYS A 181 5.02 -26.94 -2.24
CA LYS A 181 4.07 -28.03 -2.56
C LYS A 181 4.79 -29.32 -2.94
N GLU A 182 5.96 -29.16 -3.53
CA GLU A 182 6.89 -30.22 -3.93
C GLU A 182 7.38 -31.00 -2.71
N LEU A 183 7.35 -30.39 -1.52
CA LEU A 183 7.73 -30.99 -0.25
C LEU A 183 6.51 -31.30 0.65
N GLY A 184 5.29 -31.34 0.07
CA GLY A 184 4.07 -31.73 0.76
C GLY A 184 3.39 -30.63 1.59
N GLY A 185 3.85 -29.38 1.52
CA GLY A 185 3.19 -28.24 2.15
C GLY A 185 2.14 -27.56 1.27
N LEU A 186 1.54 -26.47 1.76
CA LEU A 186 0.58 -25.68 0.97
C LEU A 186 1.25 -24.71 -0.02
N GLY A 187 2.55 -24.41 0.17
CA GLY A 187 3.28 -23.42 -0.60
C GLY A 187 2.64 -22.04 -0.53
N MET A 188 2.08 -21.66 0.61
CA MET A 188 1.51 -20.34 0.82
C MET A 188 2.63 -19.30 0.84
N ILE A 189 2.44 -18.13 0.22
CA ILE A 189 3.40 -17.04 0.25
C ILE A 189 3.07 -16.12 1.43
N SER A 190 4.09 -15.77 2.20
CA SER A 190 3.98 -14.88 3.35
C SER A 190 4.02 -13.41 2.94
N GLY A 191 3.02 -12.65 3.36
CA GLY A 191 3.00 -11.18 3.31
C GLY A 191 2.95 -10.54 4.71
N SER A 192 2.73 -11.33 5.76
CA SER A 192 2.39 -10.87 7.12
C SER A 192 3.54 -10.96 8.14
N HIS A 193 4.61 -11.72 7.85
CA HIS A 193 5.79 -11.82 8.71
C HIS A 193 6.68 -10.59 8.53
N ILE A 194 6.18 -9.45 9.00
CA ILE A 194 6.82 -8.15 8.97
C ILE A 194 6.70 -7.48 10.32
N LEU A 195 7.69 -6.64 10.59
CA LEU A 195 7.60 -5.63 11.64
C LEU A 195 6.88 -4.42 11.05
N ILE A 196 5.65 -4.19 11.52
CA ILE A 196 4.83 -3.05 11.10
C ILE A 196 5.32 -1.83 11.88
N PRO A 197 5.76 -0.77 11.18
CA PRO A 197 6.13 0.49 11.84
C PRO A 197 4.96 1.03 12.64
N ALA A 198 5.21 1.35 13.91
CA ALA A 198 4.22 1.94 14.79
C ALA A 198 4.78 3.21 15.46
N SER A 199 3.91 4.21 15.49
CA SER A 199 4.18 5.51 16.10
C SER A 199 3.06 5.81 17.10
N ASP A 200 3.31 6.76 18.01
CA ASP A 200 2.26 7.19 18.93
C ASP A 200 1.06 7.74 18.16
N LYS A 201 -0.09 7.08 18.29
CA LYS A 201 -1.35 7.40 17.61
C LYS A 201 -1.88 8.79 17.96
N ARG A 202 -1.44 9.38 19.08
CA ARG A 202 -1.83 10.73 19.50
C ARG A 202 -1.24 11.80 18.58
N TRP A 203 0.00 11.60 18.12
CA TRP A 203 0.73 12.57 17.29
C TRP A 203 0.84 12.16 15.82
N SER A 204 0.68 10.87 15.49
CA SER A 204 0.76 10.37 14.11
C SER A 204 -0.26 10.97 13.14
N LYS A 205 -1.34 11.58 13.64
CA LYS A 205 -2.36 12.25 12.82
C LYS A 205 -1.94 13.65 12.36
N GLN A 206 -0.98 14.29 13.05
CA GLN A 206 -0.57 15.67 12.79
C GLN A 206 0.77 15.75 12.07
N THR A 207 1.74 14.89 12.42
CA THR A 207 3.07 14.84 11.83
C THR A 207 3.55 13.39 11.66
N ASP A 208 4.41 13.14 10.68
CA ASP A 208 5.14 11.85 10.60
C ASP A 208 6.22 11.87 11.69
N THR A 209 5.87 11.41 12.90
CA THR A 209 6.78 11.38 14.05
C THR A 209 7.89 10.32 13.92
N GLY A 210 8.04 9.73 12.74
CA GLY A 210 8.96 8.63 12.51
C GLY A 210 8.49 7.34 13.19
N VAL A 211 9.31 6.30 13.07
CA VAL A 211 9.01 5.00 13.67
C VAL A 211 9.58 4.97 15.09
N THR A 212 8.69 4.97 16.09
CA THR A 212 9.11 4.93 17.51
C THR A 212 9.20 3.51 18.05
N HIS A 213 8.36 2.60 17.55
CA HIS A 213 8.34 1.19 17.92
C HIS A 213 7.89 0.35 16.72
N TYR A 214 8.15 -0.95 16.78
CA TYR A 214 7.67 -1.90 15.77
C TYR A 214 6.65 -2.83 16.41
N ARG A 215 5.55 -3.09 15.69
CA ARG A 215 4.57 -4.11 16.06
C ARG A 215 4.75 -5.33 15.16
N ALA A 216 4.91 -6.51 15.74
CA ALA A 216 4.92 -7.74 14.97
C ALA A 216 3.57 -7.95 14.25
N GLY A 217 3.60 -8.28 12.97
CA GLY A 217 2.40 -8.64 12.19
C GLY A 217 1.84 -9.99 12.64
N MET A 218 2.52 -11.08 12.27
CA MET A 218 2.30 -12.42 12.84
C MET A 218 3.50 -12.82 13.70
N SER A 219 3.22 -13.56 14.79
CA SER A 219 4.23 -14.08 15.72
C SER A 219 4.44 -15.58 15.52
N HIS A 220 5.68 -16.03 15.64
CA HIS A 220 6.12 -17.43 15.67
C HIS A 220 7.36 -17.52 16.57
N ASP A 221 7.84 -18.74 16.82
CA ASP A 221 8.96 -18.98 17.76
C ASP A 221 10.21 -18.18 17.37
N GLU A 222 10.84 -17.54 18.36
CA GLU A 222 11.76 -16.39 18.26
C GLU A 222 12.98 -16.57 17.33
N GLU A 223 13.35 -17.81 16.98
CA GLU A 223 14.52 -18.11 16.14
C GLU A 223 14.21 -18.32 14.66
N THR A 224 12.94 -18.49 14.29
CA THR A 224 12.59 -18.72 12.88
C THR A 224 12.34 -17.39 12.19
N LEU A 225 12.77 -17.22 10.94
CA LEU A 225 12.44 -16.04 10.14
C LEU A 225 11.78 -16.52 8.85
N ILE A 226 10.54 -16.14 8.64
CA ILE A 226 9.79 -16.50 7.44
C ILE A 226 9.99 -15.39 6.41
N PRO A 227 10.58 -15.68 5.24
CA PRO A 227 10.81 -14.67 4.21
C PRO A 227 9.50 -14.05 3.73
N ASN A 228 9.52 -12.74 3.49
CA ASN A 228 8.37 -11.99 2.98
C ASN A 228 8.53 -11.73 1.47
N ILE A 229 7.43 -11.83 0.72
CA ILE A 229 7.38 -11.56 -0.72
C ILE A 229 8.01 -10.22 -1.13
N PHE A 230 7.86 -9.17 -0.32
CA PHE A 230 8.38 -7.84 -0.66
C PHE A 230 9.90 -7.84 -0.89
N ARG A 231 10.66 -8.66 -0.15
CA ARG A 231 12.12 -8.72 -0.28
C ARG A 231 12.59 -9.31 -1.61
N TYR A 232 11.69 -9.96 -2.35
CA TYR A 232 11.99 -10.63 -3.62
C TYR A 232 11.42 -9.88 -4.82
N ILE A 233 10.88 -8.67 -4.63
CA ILE A 233 10.35 -7.82 -5.69
C ILE A 233 11.19 -6.55 -5.77
N ILE A 234 11.70 -6.25 -6.97
CA ILE A 234 12.50 -5.05 -7.23
C ILE A 234 11.55 -3.84 -7.24
N PRO A 235 11.85 -2.72 -6.55
CA PRO A 235 11.05 -1.50 -6.60
C PRO A 235 10.89 -0.93 -8.02
N TRP A 236 9.82 -0.18 -8.29
CA TRP A 236 9.61 0.44 -9.60
C TRP A 236 10.71 1.43 -9.96
N GLU A 237 11.16 2.27 -9.02
CA GLU A 237 12.22 3.25 -9.28
C GLU A 237 13.51 2.57 -9.80
N ALA A 238 13.91 1.47 -9.17
CA ALA A 238 15.10 0.71 -9.59
C ALA A 238 14.91 0.09 -10.97
N GLU A 239 13.75 -0.48 -11.27
CA GLU A 239 13.47 -1.05 -12.60
C GLU A 239 13.39 0.04 -13.69
N PHE A 240 12.84 1.23 -13.38
CA PHE A 240 12.82 2.34 -14.33
C PHE A 240 14.24 2.84 -14.64
N ILE A 241 15.10 2.95 -13.63
CA ILE A 241 16.50 3.33 -13.83
C ILE A 241 17.24 2.28 -14.67
N ASP A 242 17.06 1.00 -14.36
CA ASP A 242 17.71 -0.09 -15.11
C ASP A 242 17.20 -0.15 -16.57
N SER A 243 15.91 0.11 -16.80
CA SER A 243 15.34 0.14 -18.16
C SER A 243 15.85 1.28 -19.05
N GLN A 244 16.40 2.33 -18.45
CA GLN A 244 17.02 3.45 -19.17
C GLN A 244 18.49 3.19 -19.51
N ARG A 245 19.12 2.21 -18.86
CA ARG A 245 20.53 1.86 -19.02
C ARG A 245 20.76 1.00 -20.25
#